data_AF-A0A918NAM5-F1
#
_entry.id   AF-A0A918NAM5-F1
#
_cell.length_a   1.000
_cell.length_b   1.000
_cell.length_c   1.000
_cell.angle_alpha   90.00
_cell.angle_beta   90.00
_cell.angle_gamma   90.00
#
_symmetry.space_group_name_H-M   'P 1'
#
loop_
_entity.id
_entity.type
_entity.pdbx_description
1 polymer ?
#
loop_
_entity_poly.entity_id
_entity_poly.type
_entity_poly.pdbx_seq_one_letter_code
_entity_poly.pdbx_strand_id
1 'polypeptide(L)' 'MQDEDIDTSDIPELDDKFFREADLKVPRKEPVTLRLDADVLMWFRSQGRGYQTRINKLLRQYMESHRSN' A
#
# COMPACT_ATOMS: atom_id res chain seq x y z
N MET A 1 -1.32 -26.11 -14.63
CA MET A 1 -1.44 -24.94 -15.50
C MET A 1 -0.05 -24.38 -15.65
N GLN A 2 0.48 -24.45 -16.86
CA GLN A 2 1.74 -23.81 -17.21
C GLN A 2 1.41 -22.47 -17.86
N ASP A 3 2.33 -21.51 -17.79
CA ASP A 3 2.10 -20.16 -18.34
C ASP A 3 1.76 -20.20 -19.85
N GLU A 4 2.26 -21.22 -20.55
CA GLU A 4 2.02 -21.53 -21.97
C GLU A 4 0.55 -21.86 -22.28
N ASP A 5 -0.23 -22.29 -21.28
CA ASP A 5 -1.64 -22.65 -21.42
C ASP A 5 -2.58 -21.41 -21.33
N ILE A 6 -2.04 -20.21 -21.10
CA ILE A 6 -2.81 -18.97 -20.93
C ILE A 6 -3.04 -18.31 -22.29
N ASP A 7 -4.29 -18.30 -22.75
CA ASP A 7 -4.71 -17.53 -23.93
C ASP A 7 -4.71 -16.03 -23.60
N THR A 8 -3.97 -15.26 -24.40
CA THR A 8 -3.84 -13.80 -24.29
C THR A 8 -4.25 -13.08 -25.58
N SER A 9 -4.87 -13.79 -26.53
CA SER A 9 -5.20 -13.26 -27.86
C SER A 9 -6.24 -12.12 -27.83
N ASP A 10 -6.98 -11.98 -26.74
CA ASP A 10 -8.00 -10.96 -26.51
C ASP A 10 -7.46 -9.67 -25.84
N ILE A 11 -6.22 -9.69 -25.34
CA ILE A 11 -5.61 -8.57 -24.62
C ILE A 11 -4.32 -8.09 -25.30
N PRO A 12 -4.19 -6.78 -25.58
CA PRO A 12 -2.96 -6.24 -26.17
C PRO A 12 -1.78 -6.28 -25.19
N GLU A 13 -0.57 -6.45 -25.72
CA GLU A 13 0.65 -6.38 -24.90
C GLU A 13 0.86 -4.99 -24.30
N LEU A 14 1.32 -4.95 -23.04
CA LEU A 14 1.65 -3.73 -22.31
C LEU A 14 2.97 -3.15 -22.84
N ASP A 15 2.87 -2.12 -23.67
CA ASP A 15 4.03 -1.44 -24.26
C ASP A 15 4.49 -0.23 -23.43
N ASP A 16 5.62 0.37 -23.82
CA ASP A 16 6.14 1.58 -23.16
C ASP A 16 5.15 2.74 -23.21
N LYS A 17 4.25 2.77 -24.20
CA LYS A 17 3.25 3.83 -24.34
C LYS A 17 2.20 3.71 -23.24
N PHE A 18 1.75 2.51 -22.93
CA PHE A 18 0.85 2.24 -21.81
C PHE A 18 1.42 2.80 -20.50
N PHE A 19 2.67 2.50 -20.16
CA PHE A 19 3.27 2.95 -18.91
C PHE A 19 3.52 4.47 -18.86
N ARG A 20 3.76 5.11 -20.02
CA ARG A 20 3.87 6.58 -20.11
C ARG A 20 2.54 7.29 -19.86
N GLU A 21 1.42 6.68 -20.24
CA GLU A 21 0.08 7.26 -20.11
C GLU A 21 -0.63 6.80 -18.83
N ALA A 22 -0.06 5.86 -18.08
CA ALA A 22 -0.64 5.32 -16.86
C ALA A 22 -0.73 6.37 -15.73
N ASP A 23 -1.91 6.49 -15.14
CA ASP A 23 -2.12 7.35 -13.96
C ASP A 23 -1.81 6.57 -12.68
N LEU A 24 -0.75 6.98 -11.98
CA LEU A 24 -0.35 6.37 -10.72
C LEU A 24 -1.30 6.81 -9.60
N LYS A 25 -2.30 5.97 -9.30
CA LYS A 25 -3.24 6.18 -8.19
C LYS A 25 -2.59 5.84 -6.85
N VAL A 26 -1.83 6.78 -6.28
CA VAL A 26 -1.33 6.67 -4.90
C VAL A 26 -2.41 7.13 -3.92
N PRO A 27 -2.76 6.35 -2.88
CA PRO A 27 -3.71 6.81 -1.87
C PRO A 27 -3.22 8.11 -1.22
N ARG A 28 -4.06 9.15 -1.27
CA ARG A 28 -3.73 10.43 -0.64
C ARG A 28 -3.61 10.26 0.87
N LYS A 29 -2.54 10.78 1.44
CA LYS A 29 -2.34 10.83 2.90
C LYS A 29 -2.76 12.21 3.39
N GLU A 30 -3.57 12.26 4.43
CA GLU A 30 -3.97 13.51 5.06
C GLU A 30 -3.11 13.75 6.30
N PRO A 31 -2.49 14.94 6.46
CA PRO A 31 -1.74 15.28 7.65
C PRO A 31 -2.70 15.53 8.80
N VAL A 32 -2.60 14.71 9.85
CA VAL A 32 -3.41 14.83 11.06
C VAL A 32 -2.53 14.82 12.30
N THR A 33 -2.98 15.50 13.36
CA THR A 33 -2.35 15.45 14.68
C THR A 33 -2.99 14.34 15.51
N LEU A 34 -2.24 13.29 15.82
CA LEU A 34 -2.67 12.17 16.66
C LEU A 34 -1.76 12.05 17.88
N ARG A 35 -2.35 11.74 19.05
CA ARG A 35 -1.59 11.39 20.26
C ARG A 35 -1.45 9.87 20.34
N LEU A 36 -0.23 9.42 20.64
CA LEU A 36 0.11 8.02 20.88
C LEU A 36 0.77 7.93 22.24
N ASP A 37 0.62 6.79 22.91
CA ASP A 37 1.34 6.51 24.14
C ASP A 37 2.85 6.53 23.90
N ALA A 38 3.59 7.01 24.91
CA ALA A 38 5.01 7.29 24.78
C ALA A 38 5.83 6.02 24.50
N ASP A 39 5.47 4.91 25.13
CA ASP A 39 6.09 3.60 24.96
C ASP A 39 5.83 3.02 23.56
N VAL A 40 4.59 3.13 23.05
CA VAL A 40 4.23 2.73 21.68
C VAL A 40 5.03 3.53 20.66
N LEU A 41 5.10 4.85 20.82
CA LEU A 41 5.87 5.70 19.93
C LEU A 41 7.37 5.38 19.99
N MET A 42 7.91 5.12 21.18
CA MET A 42 9.31 4.74 21.37
C MET A 42 9.63 3.41 20.69
N TRP A 43 8.74 2.41 20.82
CA TRP A 43 8.88 1.12 20.15
C TRP A 43 8.90 1.27 18.62
N PHE A 44 8.00 2.08 18.04
CA PHE A 44 8.03 2.33 16.60
C PHE A 44 9.29 3.07 16.16
N ARG A 45 9.75 4.06 16.94
CA ARG A 45 10.99 4.81 16.65
C ARG A 45 12.23 3.93 16.68
N SER A 46 12.30 2.94 17.58
CA SER A 46 13.44 2.02 17.68
C SER A 46 13.62 1.16 16.42
N GLN A 47 12.56 0.98 15.61
CA GLN A 47 12.61 0.30 14.30
C GLN A 47 13.23 1.17 13.18
N GLY A 48 13.73 2.36 13.50
CA GLY A 48 14.46 3.23 12.59
C GLY A 48 13.58 4.01 11.61
N ARG A 49 14.18 4.43 10.50
CA ARG A 49 13.52 5.28 9.48
C ARG A 49 12.24 4.61 8.97
N GLY A 50 11.19 5.42 8.79
CA GLY A 50 9.89 4.95 8.28
C GLY A 50 8.91 4.49 9.34
N TYR A 51 9.18 4.73 10.63
CA TYR A 51 8.26 4.37 11.72
C TYR A 51 6.83 4.90 11.53
N GLN A 52 6.66 6.14 11.02
CA GLN A 52 5.34 6.70 10.69
C GLN A 52 4.62 5.90 9.59
N THR A 53 5.35 5.44 8.57
CA THR A 53 4.80 4.58 7.52
C THR A 53 4.34 3.25 8.09
N ARG A 54 5.07 2.69 9.05
CA ARG A 54 4.69 1.43 9.74
C ARG A 54 3.43 1.62 10.58
N ILE A 55 3.32 2.71 11.33
CA ILE A 55 2.11 3.07 12.07
C ILE A 55 0.91 3.13 11.10
N ASN A 56 1.04 3.86 10.00
CA ASN A 56 -0.03 3.97 9.01
C ASN A 56 -0.40 2.62 8.36
N LYS A 57 0.59 1.74 8.11
CA LYS A 57 0.34 0.39 7.59
C LYS A 57 -0.45 -0.46 8.58
N LEU A 58 -0.11 -0.40 9.87
CA LEU A 58 -0.83 -1.13 10.91
C LEU A 58 -2.28 -0.66 11.02
N LEU A 59 -2.50 0.66 11.05
CA LEU A 59 -3.85 1.24 11.09
C LEU A 59 -4.69 0.82 9.87
N ARG A 60 -4.08 0.79 8.67
CA ARG A 60 -4.74 0.31 7.46
C ARG A 60 -5.13 -1.16 7.56
N GLN A 61 -4.23 -2.02 8.03
CA GLN A 61 -4.52 -3.45 8.18
C GLN A 61 -5.66 -3.68 9.17
N TYR A 62 -5.66 -2.97 10.30
CA TYR A 62 -6.75 -3.01 11.27
C TYR A 62 -8.07 -2.54 10.65
N MET A 63 -8.07 -1.44 9.90
CA MET A 63 -9.25 -0.95 9.21
C MET A 63 -9.82 -1.98 8.23
N GLU A 64 -8.98 -2.57 7.36
CA GLU A 64 -9.44 -3.58 6.38
C GLU A 64 -9.97 -4.84 7.07
N SER A 65 -9.34 -5.31 8.14
CA SER A 65 -9.82 -6.50 8.87
C SER A 65 -11.18 -6.30 9.53
N HIS A 66 -11.57 -5.05 9.80
CA HIS A 66 -12.86 -4.70 10.41
C HIS A 66 -13.89 -4.20 9.40
N ARG A 67 -13.52 -4.01 8.14
CA ARG A 67 -14.43 -3.57 7.07
C ARG A 67 -15.18 -4.72 6.40
N SER A 68 -14.70 -5.95 6.57
CA SER A 68 -15.30 -7.17 5.99
C SER A 68 -16.26 -7.90 6.94
N ASN A 69 -16.75 -7.22 7.99
CA ASN A 69 -17.74 -7.71 8.95
C ASN A 69 -18.93 -6.76 8.98
#